data_AF-A0A1G7DWV0-F1
#
_entry.id   AF-A0A1G7DWV0-F1
#
_cell.length_a   1.000
_cell.length_b   1.000
_cell.length_c   1.000
_cell.angle_alpha   90.00
_cell.angle_beta   90.00
_cell.angle_gamma   90.00
#
_symmetry.space_group_name_H-M   'P 1'
#
loop_
_entity.id
_entity.type
_entity.pdbx_description
1 polymer ?
#
loop_
_entity_poly.entity_id
_entity_poly.type
_entity_poly.pdbx_seq_one_letter_code
_entity_poly.pdbx_strand_id
1 'polypeptide(L)' 'MAQQGKGSTQADDRHEKARNLGEAALGKLAEGREAEADQLIEKAKKLDESALKELVEDLDEDAGSNPDAAKRAPG' A
#
# COMPACT_ATOMS: atom_id res chain seq x y z
N MET A 1 -19.65 3.70 26.74
CA MET A 1 -19.81 4.45 25.47
C MET A 1 -18.71 5.50 25.42
N ALA A 2 -17.67 5.29 24.60
CA ALA A 2 -16.65 6.31 24.32
C ALA A 2 -16.75 6.66 22.83
N GLN A 3 -17.36 7.81 22.57
CA GLN A 3 -17.48 8.40 21.24
C GLN A 3 -16.95 9.82 21.39
N GLN A 4 -15.70 10.07 20.95
CA GLN A 4 -15.06 11.36 20.72
C GLN A 4 -13.58 11.09 20.38
N GLY A 5 -12.98 11.55 19.27
CA GLY A 5 -13.34 12.69 18.44
C GLY A 5 -13.31 12.39 16.93
N LYS A 6 -14.41 12.79 16.28
CA LYS A 6 -14.42 13.16 14.86
C LYS A 6 -13.49 14.35 14.68
N GLY A 7 -12.31 14.06 14.18
CA GLY A 7 -11.34 15.03 13.71
C GLY A 7 -10.44 14.34 12.70
N SER A 8 -11.03 13.58 11.76
CA SER A 8 -10.29 13.16 10.57
C SER A 8 -9.94 14.44 9.83
N THR A 9 -8.73 14.91 10.09
CA THR A 9 -8.19 16.04 9.36
C THR A 9 -8.13 15.63 7.89
N GLN A 10 -8.28 16.57 6.98
CA GLN A 10 -8.21 16.29 5.54
C GLN A 10 -6.92 15.51 5.14
N ALA A 11 -5.87 15.57 5.96
CA ALA A 11 -4.66 14.78 5.81
C ALA A 11 -4.90 13.28 6.03
N ASP A 12 -5.59 12.88 7.10
CA ASP A 12 -5.97 11.49 7.40
C ASP A 12 -6.78 10.87 6.25
N ASP A 13 -7.78 11.60 5.76
CA ASP A 13 -8.62 11.17 4.63
C ASP A 13 -7.83 11.00 3.31
N ARG A 14 -6.77 11.80 3.10
CA ARG A 14 -5.90 11.67 1.92
C ARG A 14 -4.95 10.50 2.08
N HIS A 15 -4.43 10.31 3.28
CA HIS A 15 -3.53 9.23 3.63
C HIS A 15 -4.21 7.87 3.41
N GLU A 16 -5.40 7.67 3.97
CA GLU A 16 -6.17 6.43 3.78
C GLU A 16 -6.51 6.17 2.30
N LYS A 17 -6.86 7.22 1.54
CA LYS A 17 -7.12 7.09 0.10
C LYS A 17 -5.87 6.75 -0.70
N ALA A 18 -4.73 7.33 -0.35
CA ALA A 18 -3.46 7.03 -1.00
C ALA A 18 -3.05 5.57 -0.75
N ARG A 19 -3.24 5.08 0.48
CA ARG A 19 -3.01 3.67 0.84
C ARG A 19 -3.91 2.72 0.02
N ASN A 20 -5.22 2.97 -0.01
CA ASN A 20 -6.17 2.18 -0.80
C ASN A 20 -5.82 2.14 -2.31
N LEU A 21 -5.36 3.26 -2.87
CA LEU A 21 -4.91 3.32 -4.26
C LEU A 21 -3.61 2.52 -4.48
N GLY A 22 -2.69 2.54 -3.51
CA GLY A 22 -1.49 1.70 -3.51
C GLY A 22 -1.83 0.21 -3.46
N GLU A 23 -2.74 -0.20 -2.58
CA GLU A 23 -3.22 -1.59 -2.49
C GLU A 23 -3.89 -2.05 -3.79
N ALA A 24 -4.73 -1.20 -4.40
CA ALA A 24 -5.32 -1.48 -5.71
C ALA A 24 -4.24 -1.61 -6.80
N ALA A 25 -3.20 -0.77 -6.76
CA ALA A 25 -2.08 -0.86 -7.70
C ALA A 25 -1.33 -2.19 -7.57
N LEU A 26 -1.08 -2.66 -6.34
CA LEU A 26 -0.46 -3.97 -6.09
C LEU A 26 -1.31 -5.11 -6.66
N GLY A 27 -2.64 -5.03 -6.52
CA GLY A 27 -3.56 -5.97 -7.17
C GLY A 27 -3.42 -5.97 -8.70
N LYS A 28 -3.33 -4.78 -9.31
CA LYS A 28 -3.11 -4.65 -10.76
C LYS A 28 -1.75 -5.20 -11.21
N LEU A 29 -0.68 -4.99 -10.42
CA LEU A 29 0.62 -5.59 -10.69
C LEU A 29 0.56 -7.12 -10.65
N ALA A 30 -0.13 -7.69 -9.65
CA ALA A 30 -0.32 -9.14 -9.54
C ALA A 30 -1.10 -9.73 -10.74
N GLU A 31 -1.99 -8.95 -11.35
CA GLU A 31 -2.70 -9.30 -12.59
C GLU A 31 -1.88 -9.07 -13.88
N GLY A 32 -0.66 -8.54 -13.80
CA GLY A 32 0.16 -8.17 -14.96
C GLY A 32 -0.30 -6.89 -15.68
N ARG A 33 -1.15 -6.08 -15.03
CA ARG A 33 -1.70 -4.81 -15.55
C ARG A 33 -0.86 -3.62 -15.08
N GLU A 34 0.42 -3.62 -15.44
CA GLU A 34 1.40 -2.64 -14.94
C GLU A 34 0.99 -1.18 -15.24
N ALA A 35 0.48 -0.90 -16.44
CA ALA A 35 0.04 0.46 -16.80
C ALA A 35 -1.13 0.97 -15.95
N GLU A 36 -2.04 0.09 -15.53
CA GLU A 36 -3.13 0.46 -14.61
C GLU A 36 -2.59 0.71 -13.20
N ALA A 37 -1.62 -0.10 -12.75
CA ALA A 37 -0.96 0.06 -11.47
C ALA A 37 -0.21 1.40 -11.38
N ASP A 38 0.58 1.75 -12.39
CA ASP A 38 1.32 3.02 -12.44
C ASP A 38 0.39 4.22 -12.32
N GLN A 39 -0.77 4.19 -12.99
CA GLN A 39 -1.78 5.24 -12.88
C GLN A 39 -2.34 5.38 -11.47
N LEU A 40 -2.51 4.27 -10.75
CA LEU A 40 -3.00 4.25 -9.38
C LEU A 40 -1.92 4.76 -8.41
N ILE A 41 -0.67 4.34 -8.59
CA ILE A 41 0.49 4.81 -7.80
C ILE A 41 0.67 6.33 -7.97
N GLU A 42 0.61 6.84 -9.20
CA GLU A 42 0.72 8.28 -9.45
C GLU A 42 -0.42 9.09 -8.82
N LYS A 43 -1.64 8.54 -8.77
CA LYS A 43 -2.76 9.16 -8.05
C LYS A 43 -2.55 9.13 -6.54
N ALA A 44 -2.05 8.01 -6.01
CA ALA A 44 -1.74 7.87 -4.59
C ALA A 44 -0.66 8.85 -4.15
N LYS A 45 0.47 8.96 -4.88
CA LYS A 45 1.55 9.93 -4.60
C LYS A 45 1.05 11.37 -4.52
N LYS A 46 0.12 11.74 -5.41
CA LYS A 46 -0.49 13.09 -5.42
C LYS A 46 -1.38 13.35 -4.21
N LEU A 47 -1.95 12.31 -3.62
CA LEU A 47 -2.75 12.43 -2.41
C LEU A 47 -1.86 12.47 -1.18
N ASP A 48 -1.01 11.46 -1.03
CA ASP A 48 -0.04 11.32 0.05
C ASP A 48 1.04 10.29 -0.31
N GLU A 49 2.27 10.75 -0.54
CA GLU A 49 3.41 9.87 -0.81
C GLU A 49 3.81 9.04 0.42
N SER A 50 3.61 9.56 1.63
CA SER A 50 4.01 8.86 2.86
C SER A 50 3.17 7.60 3.08
N ALA A 51 1.89 7.62 2.70
CA ALA A 51 1.01 6.46 2.76
C ALA A 51 1.49 5.29 1.87
N LEU A 52 2.07 5.59 0.70
CA LEU A 52 2.65 4.56 -0.16
C LEU A 52 3.94 4.00 0.43
N LYS A 53 4.73 4.85 1.08
CA LYS A 53 5.97 4.43 1.72
C LYS A 53 5.68 3.48 2.88
N GLU A 54 4.71 3.82 3.75
CA GLU A 54 4.26 2.94 4.84
C GLU A 54 3.67 1.64 4.30
N LEU A 55 2.91 1.67 3.20
CA LEU A 55 2.42 0.45 2.56
C LEU A 55 3.55 -0.46 2.09
N VAL A 56 4.63 0.10 1.53
CA VAL A 56 5.81 -0.69 1.12
C VAL A 56 6.57 -1.22 2.33
N GLU A 57 6.71 -0.43 3.39
CA GLU A 57 7.32 -0.86 4.66
C GLU A 57 6.50 -2.01 5.28
N ASP A 58 5.17 -1.90 5.34
CA ASP A 58 4.26 -2.95 5.83
C ASP A 58 4.44 -4.26 5.04
N LEU A 59 4.66 -4.18 3.72
CA LEU A 59 4.88 -5.34 2.85
C LEU A 59 6.27 -5.95 3.00
N ASP A 60 7.30 -5.13 3.21
CA ASP A 60 8.67 -5.59 3.43
C ASP A 60 8.79 -6.25 4.81
N GLU A 61 8.09 -5.74 5.83
CA GLU A 61 7.99 -6.35 7.16
C GLU A 61 7.25 -7.70 7.13
N ASP A 62 6.20 -7.84 6.31
CA ASP A 62 5.51 -9.12 6.09
C ASP A 62 6.37 -10.10 5.26
N ALA A 63 7.08 -9.61 4.24
CA ALA A 63 7.99 -10.42 3.42
C ALA A 63 9.28 -10.84 4.17
N GLY A 64 9.75 -10.03 5.11
CA GLY A 64 10.95 -10.24 5.91
C GLY A 64 10.81 -11.28 7.03
N SER A 65 9.58 -11.66 7.39
CA SER A 65 9.33 -12.65 8.45
C SER A 65 9.41 -14.11 7.99
N ASN A 66 9.70 -14.38 6.71
CA ASN A 66 9.87 -15.76 6.22
C ASN A 66 11.26 -15.99 5.57
N PRO A 67 12.30 -16.33 6.35
CA PRO A 67 13.62 -16.70 5.82
C PRO A 67 13.62 -17.98 4.96
N ASP A 68 12.47 -18.65 4.79
CA ASP A 68 12.32 -19.88 3.99
C ASP A 68 11.79 -19.63 2.56
N ALA A 69 11.32 -18.42 2.23
CA ALA A 69 10.84 -18.09 0.87
C ALA A 69 11.96 -18.18 -0.19
N ALA A 70 13.22 -17.95 0.21
CA ALA A 70 14.39 -18.08 -0.66
C ALA A 70 14.88 -19.53 -0.85
N LYS A 71 14.36 -20.53 -0.11
CA LYS A 71 14.89 -21.91 -0.08
C LYS A 71 14.09 -22.94 -0.87
N ARG A 72 12.95 -22.58 -1.47
CA ARG A 72 12.07 -23.52 -2.18
C ARG A 72 12.07 -23.35 -3.70
N ALA A 73 13.25 -23.23 -4.31
CA ALA A 73 13.46 -23.56 -5.71
C ALA A 73 14.26 -24.88 -5.78
N PRO A 74 13.62 -26.06 -5.84
CA PRO A 74 14.33 -27.26 -6.25
C PRO A 74 14.63 -27.16 -7.75
N GLY A 75 15.92 -27.27 -8.08
CA GLY A 75 16.40 -27.46 -9.44
C GLY A 75 16.13 -28.85 -9.99
#